data_AF-A0A853JGF5-F1
#
_entry.id   AF-A0A853JGF5-F1
#
_cell.length_a   1.000
_cell.length_b   1.000
_cell.length_c   1.000
_cell.angle_alpha   90.00
_cell.angle_beta   90.00
_cell.angle_gamma   90.00
#
_symmetry.space_group_name_H-M   'P 1'
#
loop_
_entity.id
_entity.type
_entity.pdbx_description
1 polymer ?
#
loop_
_entity_poly.entity_id
_entity_poly.type
_entity_poly.pdbx_seq_one_letter_code
_entity_poly.pdbx_strand_id
1 'polypeptide(L)'
;MRKDPANDRSLSAILVVGVHLALGWWLLTQAPPEPRRAAETALRIHWIVPPPAPAPEPEPPPTPADTARIAPPSRTMTVVEPPPAQRPDADDAAMPSAHALLEQGRRWAGSQAGDHDFRRDPLRPAAPQARAPERFRMTPPPSPAQVLESIGQMVNGPGYEADPCPRVRRNLAGLAPGGDSELLQEEIRRLRRLCQ
;
A
#
# COMPACT_ATOMS: atom_id res chain seq x y z
N MET A 1 7.71 -43.35 -37.97
CA MET A 1 6.53 -43.13 -37.10
C MET A 1 6.32 -41.63 -36.99
N ARG A 2 5.22 -41.11 -37.55
CA ARG A 2 4.89 -39.68 -37.54
C ARG A 2 4.09 -39.41 -36.26
N LYS A 3 4.59 -38.54 -35.37
CA LYS A 3 3.92 -38.19 -34.12
C LYS A 3 2.82 -37.18 -34.47
N ASP A 4 1.56 -37.51 -34.22
CA ASP A 4 0.44 -36.65 -34.58
C ASP A 4 0.48 -35.34 -33.76
N PRO A 5 0.57 -34.17 -34.39
CA PRO A 5 0.70 -32.88 -33.71
C PRO A 5 -0.54 -32.50 -32.88
N ALA A 6 -1.67 -33.18 -33.11
CA ALA A 6 -2.86 -33.06 -32.28
C ALA A 6 -2.64 -33.57 -30.84
N ASN A 7 -1.78 -34.58 -30.64
CA ASN A 7 -1.52 -35.15 -29.32
C ASN A 7 -0.66 -34.23 -28.45
N ASP A 8 0.27 -33.47 -29.06
CA ASP A 8 1.16 -32.57 -28.31
C ASP A 8 0.40 -31.34 -27.76
N ARG A 9 -0.61 -30.85 -28.47
CA ARG A 9 -1.47 -29.74 -28.00
C ARG A 9 -2.38 -30.17 -26.85
N SER A 10 -2.96 -31.36 -26.94
CA SER A 10 -3.80 -31.92 -25.87
C SER A 10 -2.99 -32.16 -24.59
N LEU A 11 -1.78 -32.70 -24.71
CA LEU A 11 -0.88 -32.87 -23.56
C LEU A 11 -0.53 -31.54 -22.88
N SER A 12 -0.22 -30.52 -23.68
CA SER A 12 0.10 -29.18 -23.16
C SER A 12 -1.08 -28.56 -22.42
N ALA A 13 -2.29 -28.66 -22.97
CA ALA A 13 -3.51 -28.15 -22.33
C ALA A 13 -3.79 -28.85 -21.00
N ILE A 14 -3.69 -30.19 -20.96
CA ILE A 14 -3.90 -30.98 -19.74
C ILE A 14 -2.87 -30.61 -18.67
N LEU A 15 -1.60 -30.44 -19.06
CA LEU A 15 -0.54 -30.08 -18.12
C LEU A 15 -0.75 -28.70 -17.52
N VAL A 16 -1.14 -27.71 -18.33
CA VAL A 16 -1.46 -26.36 -17.84
C VAL A 16 -2.62 -26.41 -16.85
N VAL A 17 -3.72 -27.07 -17.20
CA VAL A 17 -4.88 -27.21 -16.29
C VAL A 17 -4.48 -27.92 -14.99
N GLY A 18 -3.70 -29.00 -15.08
CA GLY A 18 -3.21 -29.74 -13.92
C GLY A 18 -2.36 -28.89 -12.97
N VAL A 19 -1.45 -28.06 -13.50
CA VAL A 19 -0.62 -27.14 -12.71
C VAL A 19 -1.50 -26.11 -11.98
N HIS A 20 -2.51 -25.54 -12.64
CA HIS A 20 -3.39 -24.54 -12.03
C HIS A 20 -4.24 -25.14 -10.93
N LEU A 21 -4.78 -26.36 -11.14
CA LEU A 21 -5.54 -27.07 -10.11
C LEU A 21 -4.66 -27.43 -8.91
N ALA A 22 -3.43 -27.89 -9.13
CA ALA A 22 -2.49 -28.19 -8.06
C ALA A 22 -2.11 -26.94 -7.27
N LEU A 23 -1.89 -25.80 -7.95
CA LEU A 23 -1.55 -24.53 -7.29
C LEU A 23 -2.75 -23.98 -6.50
N GLY A 24 -3.95 -24.01 -7.07
CA GLY A 24 -5.17 -23.60 -6.40
C GLY A 24 -5.46 -24.47 -5.18
N TRP A 25 -5.32 -25.79 -5.31
CA TRP A 25 -5.42 -26.72 -4.19
C TRP A 25 -4.40 -26.41 -3.10
N TRP A 26 -3.13 -26.26 -3.47
CA TRP A 26 -2.06 -25.95 -2.52
C TRP A 26 -2.37 -24.67 -1.74
N LEU A 27 -2.77 -23.60 -2.43
CA LEU A 27 -3.16 -22.32 -1.79
C LEU A 27 -4.36 -22.47 -0.85
N LEU A 28 -5.35 -23.30 -1.19
CA LEU A 28 -6.50 -23.56 -0.33
C LEU A 28 -6.16 -24.43 0.89
N THR A 29 -5.15 -25.29 0.78
CA THR A 29 -4.67 -26.15 1.89
C THR A 29 -3.64 -25.48 2.80
N GLN A 30 -3.20 -24.26 2.47
CA GLN A 30 -2.41 -23.44 3.38
C GLN A 30 -3.31 -23.04 4.54
N ALA A 31 -3.38 -23.88 5.58
CA ALA A 31 -3.93 -23.46 6.85
C ALA A 31 -3.12 -22.22 7.28
N PRO A 32 -3.79 -21.08 7.60
CA PRO A 32 -3.07 -19.94 8.14
C PRO A 32 -2.27 -20.46 9.34
N PRO A 33 -0.99 -20.08 9.49
CA PRO A 33 -0.23 -20.47 10.65
C PRO A 33 -1.07 -20.10 11.86
N GLU A 34 -1.48 -21.11 12.63
CA GLU A 34 -2.19 -20.93 13.89
C GLU A 34 -1.50 -19.76 14.59
N PRO A 35 -2.21 -18.66 14.88
CA PRO A 35 -1.60 -17.57 15.61
C PRO A 35 -1.10 -18.21 16.89
N ARG A 36 0.24 -18.35 17.01
CA ARG A 36 0.87 -18.69 18.29
C ARG A 36 0.16 -17.81 19.28
N ARG A 37 -0.56 -18.41 20.23
CA ARG A 37 -1.09 -17.71 21.40
C ARG A 37 0.12 -17.05 22.05
N ALA A 38 0.45 -15.85 21.59
CA ALA A 38 1.32 -14.94 22.27
C ALA A 38 0.59 -14.72 23.58
N ALA A 39 1.21 -15.19 24.66
CA ALA A 39 0.74 -14.94 25.99
C ALA A 39 0.33 -13.45 26.09
N GLU A 40 -0.97 -13.24 26.33
CA GLU A 40 -1.52 -12.08 27.03
C GLU A 40 -1.12 -10.67 26.56
N THR A 41 -0.77 -10.45 25.29
CA THR A 41 -0.70 -9.08 24.77
C THR A 41 -2.04 -8.68 24.18
N ALA A 42 -3.00 -8.39 25.05
CA ALA A 42 -4.30 -7.84 24.64
C ALA A 42 -4.06 -6.51 23.91
N LEU A 43 -4.51 -6.43 22.66
CA LEU A 43 -4.51 -5.19 21.87
C LEU A 43 -5.34 -4.13 22.61
N ARG A 44 -4.67 -3.18 23.30
CA ARG A 44 -5.34 -2.07 23.97
C ARG A 44 -5.56 -0.93 23.00
N ILE A 45 -6.82 -0.68 22.67
CA ILE A 45 -7.25 0.48 21.87
C ILE A 45 -7.53 1.61 22.87
N HIS A 46 -6.74 2.69 22.82
CA HIS A 46 -7.02 3.92 23.56
C HIS A 46 -7.51 5.00 22.59
N TRP A 47 -8.72 5.49 22.82
CA TRP A 47 -9.30 6.59 22.07
C TRP A 47 -8.84 7.92 22.65
N ILE A 48 -8.29 8.79 21.81
CA ILE A 48 -7.93 10.16 22.20
C ILE A 48 -9.19 11.01 22.07
N VAL A 49 -9.76 11.43 23.19
CA VAL A 49 -10.86 12.40 23.20
C VAL A 49 -10.25 13.79 22.97
N PRO A 50 -10.69 14.55 21.94
CA PRO A 50 -10.25 15.92 21.76
C PRO A 50 -10.60 16.75 23.00
N PRO A 51 -9.69 17.61 23.50
CA PRO A 51 -10.02 18.50 24.59
C PRO A 51 -11.23 19.38 24.21
N PRO A 52 -12.09 19.74 25.18
CA PRO A 52 -13.19 20.66 24.91
C PRO A 52 -12.63 21.96 24.32
N ALA A 53 -13.28 22.45 23.26
CA ALA A 53 -12.87 23.68 22.61
C ALA A 53 -12.80 24.82 23.65
N PRO A 54 -11.73 25.64 23.66
CA PRO A 54 -11.65 26.78 24.56
C PRO A 54 -12.84 27.71 24.31
N ALA A 55 -13.34 28.32 25.39
CA ALA A 55 -14.40 29.32 25.29
C ALA A 55 -13.97 30.45 24.33
N PRO A 56 -14.89 30.99 23.51
CA PRO A 56 -14.56 32.08 22.60
C PRO A 56 -13.99 33.27 23.41
N GLU A 57 -12.79 33.68 23.03
CA GLU A 57 -12.11 34.83 23.62
C GLU A 57 -12.88 36.11 23.26
N PRO A 58 -13.06 37.06 24.21
CA PRO A 58 -13.73 38.31 23.93
C PRO A 58 -12.98 39.11 22.86
N GLU A 59 -13.72 39.59 21.86
CA GLU A 59 -13.20 40.30 20.70
C GLU A 59 -12.45 41.58 21.15
N PRO A 60 -11.16 41.74 20.81
CA PRO A 60 -10.43 42.96 21.14
C PRO A 60 -10.90 44.13 20.26
N PRO A 61 -10.86 45.37 20.77
CA PRO A 61 -11.29 46.55 20.02
C PRO A 61 -10.40 46.77 18.77
N PRO A 62 -10.96 47.34 17.69
CA PRO A 62 -10.24 47.52 16.44
C PRO A 62 -9.05 48.47 16.64
N THR A 63 -7.85 47.95 16.41
CA THR A 63 -6.60 48.75 16.40
C THR A 63 -6.23 49.09 14.95
N PRO A 64 -5.78 50.32 14.64
CA PRO A 64 -5.42 50.70 13.28
C PRO A 64 -4.25 49.87 12.74
N ALA A 65 -4.30 49.54 11.45
CA ALA A 65 -3.29 48.74 10.77
C ALA A 65 -1.93 49.44 10.76
N ASP A 66 -0.93 48.80 11.37
CA ASP A 66 0.48 49.14 11.19
C ASP A 66 1.27 47.92 10.66
N THR A 67 2.27 48.27 9.89
CA THR A 67 2.96 47.53 8.84
C THR A 67 3.60 46.23 9.32
N ALA A 68 3.42 45.15 8.53
CA ALA A 68 3.90 43.81 8.81
C ALA A 68 5.41 43.74 9.06
N ARG A 69 5.81 43.47 10.31
CA ARG A 69 7.14 42.98 10.66
C ARG A 69 7.03 41.47 10.89
N ILE A 70 7.54 40.68 9.94
CA ILE A 70 7.60 39.22 10.08
C ILE A 70 8.56 38.89 11.22
N ALA A 71 8.03 38.52 12.38
CA ALA A 71 8.78 37.92 13.45
C ALA A 71 9.06 36.44 13.09
N PRO A 72 10.28 35.92 13.33
CA PRO A 72 10.53 34.48 13.19
C PRO A 72 9.67 33.71 14.20
N PRO A 73 9.15 32.53 13.85
CA PRO A 73 8.31 31.76 14.76
C PRO A 73 9.15 31.27 15.94
N SER A 74 8.89 31.82 17.13
CA SER A 74 9.35 31.26 18.40
C SER A 74 8.71 29.89 18.59
N ARG A 75 9.49 28.83 18.38
CA ARG A 75 9.10 27.48 18.79
C ARG A 75 9.16 27.39 20.31
N THR A 76 8.01 27.49 20.97
CA THR A 76 7.87 27.07 22.36
C THR A 76 7.96 25.54 22.37
N MET A 77 9.13 24.99 22.75
CA MET A 77 9.21 23.57 23.08
C MET A 77 8.50 23.36 24.42
N THR A 78 7.31 22.77 24.39
CA THR A 78 6.69 22.23 25.60
C THR A 78 7.54 21.05 26.05
N VAL A 79 8.30 21.24 27.13
CA VAL A 79 8.92 20.14 27.86
C VAL A 79 7.78 19.27 28.36
N VAL A 80 7.65 18.07 27.79
CA VAL A 80 6.79 17.03 28.33
C VAL A 80 7.42 16.57 29.63
N GLU A 81 6.77 16.88 30.75
CA GLU A 81 7.16 16.34 32.04
C GLU A 81 6.91 14.82 32.03
N PRO A 82 7.95 13.97 32.16
CA PRO A 82 7.76 12.54 32.18
C PRO A 82 7.01 12.13 33.46
N PRO A 83 6.14 11.09 33.41
CA PRO A 83 5.47 10.58 34.60
C PRO A 83 6.49 10.14 35.67
N PRO A 84 6.16 10.20 36.96
CA PRO A 84 7.08 9.79 38.02
C PRO A 84 7.46 8.32 37.81
N ALA A 85 8.72 8.10 37.44
CA ALA A 85 9.28 6.75 37.37
C ALA A 85 9.19 6.14 38.77
N GLN A 86 8.59 4.95 38.87
CA GLN A 86 8.75 4.11 40.04
C GLN A 86 10.25 3.85 40.21
N ARG A 87 10.84 4.42 41.27
CA ARG A 87 12.23 4.16 41.64
C ARG A 87 12.33 2.67 41.99
N PRO A 88 13.13 1.87 41.26
CA PRO A 88 13.69 0.68 41.88
C PRO A 88 14.51 1.16 43.08
N ASP A 89 14.47 0.41 44.17
CA ASP A 89 15.25 0.70 45.37
C ASP A 89 16.70 1.05 44.99
N ALA A 90 17.11 2.23 45.40
CA ALA A 90 18.43 2.79 45.12
C ALA A 90 19.46 2.09 46.00
N ASP A 91 19.87 0.90 45.57
CA ASP A 91 21.27 0.52 45.72
C ASP A 91 22.04 1.29 44.63
N ASP A 92 23.08 2.01 45.05
CA ASP A 92 23.94 2.92 44.26
C ASP A 92 24.63 2.22 43.08
N ALA A 93 23.87 1.85 42.04
CA ALA A 93 24.41 1.53 40.74
C ALA A 93 24.63 2.85 40.00
N ALA A 94 25.81 3.44 40.18
CA ALA A 94 26.25 4.58 39.39
C ALA A 94 26.00 4.29 37.90
N MET A 95 25.14 5.09 37.27
CA MET A 95 24.80 4.93 35.86
C MET A 95 26.09 4.93 35.03
N PRO A 96 26.27 3.96 34.10
CA PRO A 96 27.46 3.89 33.28
C PRO A 96 27.61 5.20 32.49
N SER A 97 28.83 5.72 32.46
CA SER A 97 29.13 6.93 31.69
C SER A 97 28.88 6.66 30.19
N ALA A 98 28.60 7.73 29.43
CA ALA A 98 28.45 7.62 27.98
C ALA A 98 29.67 6.96 27.31
N HIS A 99 30.88 7.19 27.85
CA HIS A 99 32.09 6.53 27.40
C HIS A 99 32.05 5.00 27.64
N ALA A 100 31.61 4.57 28.82
CA ALA A 100 31.49 3.14 29.14
C ALA A 100 30.48 2.43 28.21
N LEU A 101 29.36 3.09 27.88
CA LEU A 101 28.37 2.59 26.93
C LEU A 101 28.93 2.49 25.51
N LEU A 102 29.71 3.48 25.05
CA LEU A 102 30.36 3.45 23.74
C LEU A 102 31.40 2.33 23.64
N GLU A 103 32.19 2.14 24.70
CA GLU A 103 33.21 1.08 24.75
C GLU A 103 32.58 -0.32 24.82
N GLN A 104 31.44 -0.46 25.52
CA GLN A 104 30.63 -1.67 25.49
C GLN A 104 30.07 -1.93 24.08
N GLY A 105 29.55 -0.91 23.40
CA GLY A 105 29.06 -1.02 22.03
C GLY A 105 30.14 -1.46 21.03
N ARG A 106 31.37 -0.92 21.16
CA ARG A 106 32.52 -1.34 20.33
C ARG A 106 32.93 -2.79 20.58
N ARG A 107 32.97 -3.22 21.85
CA ARG A 107 33.28 -4.62 22.20
C ARG A 107 32.23 -5.58 21.68
N TRP A 108 30.95 -5.22 21.83
CA TRP A 108 29.84 -6.01 21.29
C TRP A 108 29.92 -6.12 19.76
N ALA A 109 30.14 -5.01 19.06
CA ALA A 109 30.30 -5.01 17.60
C ALA A 109 31.51 -5.87 17.16
N GLY A 110 32.63 -5.81 17.89
CA GLY A 110 33.79 -6.65 17.65
C GLY A 110 33.52 -8.14 17.86
N SER A 111 32.71 -8.51 18.88
CA SER A 111 32.33 -9.90 19.11
C SER A 111 31.36 -10.47 18.07
N GLN A 112 30.65 -9.60 17.34
CA GLN A 112 29.75 -10.01 16.23
C GLN A 112 30.43 -9.97 14.86
N ALA A 113 31.67 -9.48 14.77
CA ALA A 113 32.42 -9.43 13.52
C ALA A 113 32.97 -10.80 13.07
N GLY A 114 32.80 -11.85 13.88
CA GLY A 114 33.03 -13.23 13.49
C GLY A 114 31.72 -13.88 13.03
N ASP A 115 31.75 -14.50 11.85
CA ASP A 115 30.74 -15.41 11.27
C ASP A 115 29.52 -14.82 10.54
N HIS A 116 29.36 -13.50 10.51
CA HIS A 116 28.51 -12.86 9.50
C HIS A 116 29.35 -12.48 8.30
N ASP A 117 29.62 -13.48 7.47
CA ASP A 117 30.18 -13.32 6.14
C ASP A 117 29.29 -12.31 5.41
N PHE A 118 29.81 -11.10 5.15
CA PHE A 118 29.19 -10.11 4.26
C PHE A 118 29.19 -10.61 2.80
N ARG A 119 29.06 -11.92 2.58
CA ARG A 119 28.71 -12.52 1.30
C ARG A 119 27.36 -11.96 0.93
N ARG A 120 27.43 -10.99 0.04
CA ARG A 120 26.31 -10.44 -0.72
C ARG A 120 25.37 -11.58 -1.07
N ASP A 121 24.18 -11.56 -0.47
CA ASP A 121 23.11 -12.52 -0.75
C ASP A 121 22.90 -12.57 -2.27
N PRO A 122 23.21 -13.70 -2.94
CA PRO A 122 23.15 -13.80 -4.40
C PRO A 122 21.71 -13.76 -4.92
N LEU A 123 20.70 -13.92 -4.05
CA LEU A 123 19.29 -13.81 -4.40
C LEU A 123 18.73 -12.40 -4.18
N ARG A 124 19.51 -11.51 -3.55
CA ARG A 124 19.09 -10.14 -3.36
C ARG A 124 19.34 -9.37 -4.67
N PRO A 125 18.29 -8.81 -5.31
CA PRO A 125 18.48 -8.02 -6.52
C PRO A 125 19.48 -6.90 -6.21
N ALA A 126 20.40 -6.66 -7.15
CA ALA A 126 21.38 -5.59 -7.00
C ALA A 126 20.64 -4.28 -6.68
N ALA A 127 21.04 -3.62 -5.59
CA ALA A 127 20.52 -2.31 -5.28
C ALA A 127 20.69 -1.43 -6.53
N PRO A 128 19.63 -0.70 -6.96
CA PRO A 128 19.74 0.23 -8.07
C PRO A 128 20.94 1.13 -7.80
N GLN A 129 21.87 1.20 -8.75
CA GLN A 129 23.03 2.09 -8.65
C GLN A 129 22.50 3.47 -8.28
N ALA A 130 23.03 4.07 -7.22
CA ALA A 130 22.65 5.41 -6.78
C ALA A 130 22.98 6.37 -7.93
N ARG A 131 21.99 6.63 -8.79
CA ARG A 131 22.04 7.75 -9.73
C ARG A 131 22.21 9.00 -8.88
N ALA A 132 22.98 9.95 -9.40
CA ALA A 132 23.11 11.32 -8.87
C ALA A 132 21.73 11.83 -8.39
N PRO A 133 21.64 12.74 -7.40
CA PRO A 133 20.38 13.12 -6.74
C PRO A 133 19.33 13.66 -7.73
N GLU A 134 18.69 12.75 -8.43
CA GLU A 134 17.52 12.95 -9.23
C GLU A 134 16.41 13.04 -8.20
N ARG A 135 15.84 14.25 -8.13
CA ARG A 135 14.71 14.62 -7.29
C ARG A 135 13.77 13.43 -7.19
N PHE A 136 13.55 12.91 -5.98
CA PHE A 136 12.56 11.86 -5.74
C PHE A 136 11.22 12.34 -6.28
N ARG A 137 10.86 11.88 -7.48
CA ARG A 137 9.53 12.12 -8.03
C ARG A 137 8.62 11.11 -7.34
N MET A 138 7.85 11.58 -6.35
CA MET A 138 6.73 10.80 -5.84
C MET A 138 5.73 10.65 -6.98
N THR A 139 5.67 9.45 -7.54
CA THR A 139 4.60 9.09 -8.47
C THR A 139 3.29 9.13 -7.68
N PRO A 140 2.25 9.83 -8.17
CA PRO A 140 0.95 9.80 -7.51
C PRO A 140 0.43 8.36 -7.49
N PRO A 141 -0.28 7.96 -6.41
CA PRO A 141 -0.90 6.64 -6.37
C PRO A 141 -1.91 6.50 -7.52
N PRO A 142 -2.09 5.29 -8.09
CA PRO A 142 -3.04 5.07 -9.15
C PRO A 142 -4.46 5.42 -8.66
N SER A 143 -5.24 6.07 -9.53
CA SER A 143 -6.63 6.37 -9.20
C SER A 143 -7.49 5.10 -9.24
N PRO A 144 -8.64 5.06 -8.53
CA PRO A 144 -9.55 3.92 -8.60
C PRO A 144 -9.98 3.58 -10.04
N ALA A 145 -10.19 4.59 -10.89
CA ALA A 145 -10.51 4.40 -12.30
C ALA A 145 -9.39 3.66 -13.05
N GLN A 146 -8.13 4.02 -12.78
CA GLN A 146 -6.96 3.40 -13.40
C GLN A 146 -6.79 1.94 -12.97
N VAL A 147 -7.12 1.61 -11.72
CA VAL A 147 -7.14 0.21 -11.23
C VAL A 147 -8.22 -0.58 -11.96
N LEU A 148 -9.44 -0.04 -12.05
CA LEU A 148 -10.55 -0.72 -12.74
C LEU A 148 -10.26 -0.93 -14.22
N GLU A 149 -9.66 0.05 -14.89
CA GLU A 149 -9.23 -0.09 -16.29
C GLU A 149 -8.19 -1.20 -16.44
N SER A 150 -7.20 -1.27 -15.54
CA SER A 150 -6.16 -2.32 -15.58
C SER A 150 -6.74 -3.74 -15.38
N ILE A 151 -7.69 -3.89 -14.46
CA ILE A 151 -8.40 -5.17 -14.24
C ILE A 151 -9.25 -5.50 -15.46
N GLY A 152 -9.96 -4.51 -16.00
CA GLY A 152 -10.79 -4.65 -17.18
C GLY A 152 -9.99 -5.14 -18.39
N GLN A 153 -8.80 -4.59 -18.62
CA GLN A 153 -7.89 -5.03 -19.68
C GLN A 153 -7.34 -6.44 -19.45
N MET A 154 -7.07 -6.83 -18.19
CA MET A 154 -6.59 -8.16 -17.85
C MET A 154 -7.65 -9.24 -18.08
N VAL A 155 -8.92 -8.94 -17.76
CA VAL A 155 -10.03 -9.90 -17.87
C VAL A 155 -10.62 -9.94 -19.27
N ASN A 156 -10.78 -8.79 -19.94
CA ASN A 156 -11.47 -8.69 -21.24
C ASN A 156 -10.54 -8.46 -22.43
N GLY A 157 -9.23 -8.33 -22.20
CA GLY A 157 -8.23 -8.10 -23.22
C GLY A 157 -7.95 -6.64 -23.52
N PRO A 158 -6.94 -6.37 -24.37
CA PRO A 158 -6.56 -5.02 -24.76
C PRO A 158 -7.69 -4.32 -25.53
N GLY A 159 -7.94 -3.05 -25.22
CA GLY A 159 -9.04 -2.28 -25.79
C GLY A 159 -10.35 -2.37 -25.00
N TYR A 160 -10.33 -2.91 -23.77
CA TYR A 160 -11.46 -2.79 -22.86
C TYR A 160 -11.74 -1.32 -22.56
N GLU A 161 -12.96 -0.89 -22.89
CA GLU A 161 -13.45 0.47 -22.69
C GLU A 161 -14.32 0.46 -21.43
N ALA A 162 -13.90 1.20 -20.39
CA ALA A 162 -14.64 1.28 -19.13
C ALA A 162 -16.00 1.97 -19.31
N ASP A 163 -16.11 2.85 -20.30
CA ASP A 163 -17.37 3.44 -20.74
C ASP A 163 -18.09 2.48 -21.72
N PRO A 164 -19.28 1.96 -21.38
CA PRO A 164 -20.04 1.09 -22.27
C PRO A 164 -20.64 1.83 -23.48
N CYS A 165 -20.72 3.17 -23.46
CA CYS A 165 -21.50 3.95 -24.41
C CYS A 165 -20.97 3.95 -25.85
N PRO A 166 -19.65 4.09 -26.11
CA PRO A 166 -19.13 3.98 -27.46
C PRO A 166 -19.44 2.62 -28.11
N ARG A 167 -19.39 1.53 -27.33
CA ARG A 167 -19.74 0.18 -27.82
C ARG A 167 -21.21 0.06 -28.18
N VAL A 168 -22.13 0.52 -27.32
CA VAL A 168 -23.57 0.48 -27.60
C VAL A 168 -23.91 1.31 -28.84
N ARG A 169 -23.29 2.48 -29.02
CA ARG A 169 -23.46 3.31 -30.23
C ARG A 169 -22.97 2.60 -31.51
N ARG A 170 -21.82 1.91 -31.45
CA ARG A 170 -21.33 1.10 -32.58
C ARG A 170 -22.29 -0.04 -32.93
N ASN A 171 -22.82 -0.75 -31.93
CA ASN A 171 -23.81 -1.80 -32.15
C ASN A 171 -25.09 -1.26 -32.80
N LEU A 172 -25.62 -0.14 -32.32
CA LEU A 172 -26.79 0.51 -32.90
C LEU A 172 -26.57 0.90 -34.37
N ALA A 173 -25.40 1.45 -34.71
CA ALA A 173 -25.07 1.79 -36.09
C ALA A 173 -25.05 0.56 -37.01
N GLY A 174 -24.59 -0.59 -36.50
CA GLY A 174 -24.60 -1.86 -37.24
C GLY A 174 -25.98 -2.49 -37.38
N LEU A 175 -26.88 -2.28 -36.40
CA LEU A 175 -28.22 -2.86 -36.38
C LEU A 175 -29.27 -2.01 -37.09
N ALA A 176 -29.06 -0.69 -37.16
CA ALA A 176 -30.03 0.26 -37.74
C ALA A 176 -30.46 -0.07 -39.19
N PRO A 177 -29.59 -0.55 -40.10
CA PRO A 177 -30.01 -0.90 -41.46
C PRO A 177 -30.95 -2.11 -41.54
N GLY A 178 -30.99 -2.96 -40.50
CA GLY A 178 -31.81 -4.17 -40.45
C GLY A 178 -33.27 -3.95 -40.05
N GLY A 179 -33.67 -2.70 -39.72
CA GLY A 179 -35.02 -2.38 -39.26
C GLY A 179 -35.29 -2.74 -37.79
N ASP A 180 -36.57 -2.81 -37.42
CA ASP A 180 -37.05 -3.06 -36.05
C ASP A 180 -36.82 -4.51 -35.60
N SER A 181 -35.56 -4.85 -35.34
CA SER A 181 -35.19 -6.11 -34.71
C SER A 181 -35.31 -6.01 -33.18
N GLU A 182 -35.66 -7.11 -32.52
CA GLU A 182 -35.64 -7.17 -31.05
C GLU A 182 -34.25 -6.81 -30.47
N LEU A 183 -33.20 -7.15 -31.22
CA LEU A 183 -31.82 -6.85 -30.87
C LEU A 183 -31.54 -5.33 -30.90
N LEU A 184 -32.09 -4.61 -31.89
CA LEU A 184 -32.03 -3.15 -31.95
C LEU A 184 -32.76 -2.53 -30.76
N GLN A 185 -33.95 -3.03 -30.43
CA GLN A 185 -34.75 -2.52 -29.30
C GLN A 185 -34.05 -2.73 -27.94
N GLU A 186 -33.36 -3.85 -27.77
CA GLU A 186 -32.56 -4.10 -26.57
C GLU A 186 -31.34 -3.17 -26.49
N GLU A 187 -30.65 -2.89 -27.59
CA GLU A 187 -29.53 -1.94 -27.57
C GLU A 187 -29.99 -0.50 -27.34
N ILE A 188 -31.16 -0.09 -27.85
CA ILE A 188 -31.77 1.20 -27.52
C ILE A 188 -32.08 1.27 -26.02
N ARG A 189 -32.62 0.20 -25.43
CA ARG A 189 -32.90 0.12 -23.99
C ARG A 189 -31.61 0.25 -23.17
N ARG A 190 -30.52 -0.41 -23.58
CA ARG A 190 -29.20 -0.29 -22.93
C ARG A 190 -28.64 1.12 -23.03
N LEU A 191 -28.72 1.76 -24.20
CA LEU A 191 -28.28 3.14 -24.38
C LEU A 191 -29.00 4.09 -23.42
N ARG A 192 -30.33 3.97 -23.30
CA ARG A 192 -31.13 4.81 -22.38
C ARG A 192 -30.76 4.60 -20.91
N ARG A 193 -30.40 3.37 -20.52
CA ARG A 193 -30.08 3.03 -19.13
C ARG A 193 -28.67 3.45 -18.71
N LEU A 194 -27.70 3.34 -19.62
CA LEU A 194 -26.28 3.45 -19.29
C LEU A 194 -25.62 4.75 -19.77
N CYS A 195 -26.26 5.47 -20.71
CA CYS A 195 -25.62 6.57 -21.45
C CYS A 195 -26.42 7.88 -21.45
N GLN A 196 -27.36 8.02 -20.52
CA GLN A 196 -28.13 9.25 -20.28
C GLN A 196 -27.74 9.89 -18.95
#